data_AF-A0A936GRK1-F1
#
_entry.id   AF-A0A936GRK1-F1
#
_cell.length_a   1.000
_cell.length_b   1.000
_cell.length_c   1.000
_cell.angle_alpha   90.00
_cell.angle_beta   90.00
_cell.angle_gamma   90.00
#
_symmetry.space_group_name_H-M   'P 1'
#
loop_
_entity.id
_entity.type
_entity.pdbx_description
1 polymer ?
#
loop_
_entity_poly.entity_id
_entity_poly.type
_entity_poly.pdbx_seq_one_letter_code
_entity_poly.pdbx_strand_id
1 'polypeptide(L)'
;MNKIVGIIPCAECGCQTMEGVNQDGQNLRIEICGCHDGSGEFNVTITPLSFGDICYEKHQCKPAELESCLESRYKIDYSTLTHKCH
;
A
#
# COMPACT_ATOMS: atom_id res chain seq x y z
N MET A 1 -9.82 -15.46 11.71
CA MET A 1 -9.06 -14.21 11.57
C MET A 1 -7.96 -14.48 10.57
N ASN A 2 -8.18 -14.23 9.28
CA ASN A 2 -7.16 -14.43 8.26
C ASN A 2 -6.19 -13.26 8.34
N LYS A 3 -5.01 -13.49 8.94
CA LYS A 3 -3.87 -12.58 8.83
C LYS A 3 -3.62 -12.34 7.35
N ILE A 4 -3.63 -11.09 6.92
CA ILE A 4 -3.26 -10.70 5.57
C ILE A 4 -1.74 -10.84 5.49
N VAL A 5 -1.30 -12.04 5.14
CA VAL A 5 0.11 -12.34 4.89
C VAL A 5 0.45 -11.70 3.55
N GLY A 6 1.20 -10.59 3.55
CA GLY A 6 1.84 -10.08 2.34
C GLY A 6 1.62 -8.61 2.01
N ILE A 7 1.54 -7.70 2.98
CA ILE A 7 1.60 -6.23 2.71
C ILE A 7 3.04 -5.70 2.81
N ILE A 8 3.91 -6.41 3.53
CA ILE A 8 5.32 -6.02 3.69
C ILE A 8 6.09 -6.44 2.43
N PRO A 9 6.83 -5.50 1.79
CA PRO A 9 7.64 -5.80 0.62
C PRO A 9 8.57 -6.98 0.85
N CYS A 10 8.54 -7.95 -0.06
CA CYS A 10 9.54 -9.01 -0.07
C CYS A 10 10.92 -8.38 -0.30
N ALA A 11 11.94 -8.85 0.44
CA ALA A 11 13.30 -8.31 0.35
C ALA A 11 13.89 -8.35 -1.07
N GLU A 12 13.38 -9.24 -1.92
CA GLU A 12 13.80 -9.42 -3.32
C GLU A 12 13.15 -8.41 -4.28
N CYS A 13 11.96 -7.90 -3.98
CA CYS A 13 11.21 -7.03 -4.90
C CYS A 13 11.60 -5.54 -4.78
N GLY A 14 12.18 -5.13 -3.64
CA GLY A 14 12.52 -3.73 -3.33
C GLY A 14 11.28 -2.85 -3.07
N CYS A 15 10.37 -2.79 -4.03
CA CYS A 15 9.06 -2.19 -3.93
C CYS A 15 7.98 -3.23 -4.23
N GLN A 16 6.93 -3.27 -3.43
CA GLN A 16 5.76 -4.11 -3.65
C GLN A 16 4.62 -3.27 -4.21
N THR A 17 4.02 -3.74 -5.31
CA THR A 17 2.80 -3.13 -5.87
C THR A 17 1.61 -4.04 -5.60
N MET A 18 0.50 -3.44 -5.18
CA MET A 18 -0.79 -4.09 -5.00
C MET A 18 -1.89 -3.26 -5.68
N GLU A 19 -2.96 -3.94 -6.06
CA GLU A 19 -4.20 -3.31 -6.51
C GLU A 19 -5.30 -3.68 -5.53
N GLY A 20 -6.19 -2.74 -5.26
CA GLY A 20 -7.32 -2.93 -4.37
C GLY A 20 -8.42 -1.90 -4.62
N VAL A 21 -9.49 -2.01 -3.85
CA VAL A 21 -10.63 -1.10 -3.90
C VAL A 21 -10.77 -0.43 -2.53
N ASN A 22 -10.99 0.89 -2.49
CA ASN A 22 -11.32 1.55 -1.23
C ASN A 22 -12.81 1.39 -0.88
N GLN A 23 -13.18 1.76 0.34
CA GLN A 23 -14.58 1.73 0.81
C GLN A 23 -15.55 2.55 -0.05
N ASP A 24 -15.05 3.52 -0.81
CA ASP A 24 -15.83 4.35 -1.74
C ASP A 24 -16.00 3.69 -3.14
N GLY A 25 -15.48 2.47 -3.33
CA GLY A 25 -15.58 1.71 -4.58
C GLY A 25 -14.58 2.13 -5.66
N GLN A 26 -13.58 2.93 -5.31
CA GLN A 26 -12.53 3.37 -6.24
C GLN A 26 -11.41 2.35 -6.33
N ASN A 27 -11.02 2.01 -7.55
CA ASN A 27 -9.83 1.19 -7.79
C ASN A 27 -8.57 2.01 -7.47
N LEU A 28 -7.70 1.45 -6.65
CA LEU A 28 -6.44 2.05 -6.22
C LEU A 28 -5.28 1.13 -6.57
N ARG A 29 -4.16 1.74 -6.96
CA ARG A 29 -2.85 1.10 -6.96
C ARG A 29 -2.08 1.57 -5.73
N ILE A 30 -1.52 0.61 -5.02
CA ILE A 30 -0.74 0.81 -3.79
C ILE A 30 0.67 0.37 -4.10
N GLU A 31 1.65 1.23 -3.83
CA GLU A 31 3.06 0.90 -3.95
C GLU A 31 3.73 1.10 -2.59
N ILE A 32 4.46 0.10 -2.12
CA ILE A 32 5.15 0.11 -0.83
C ILE A 32 6.62 -0.17 -1.07
N CYS A 33 7.49 0.78 -0.80
CA CYS A 33 8.94 0.67 -1.00
C CYS A 33 9.67 0.82 0.33
N GLY A 34 10.69 -0.01 0.59
CA GLY A 34 11.59 0.21 1.73
C GLY A 34 12.36 1.53 1.58
N CYS A 35 12.51 2.30 2.66
CA CYS A 35 13.36 3.48 2.69
C CYS A 35 14.84 3.07 2.82
N HIS A 36 15.71 3.61 1.95
CA HIS A 36 17.16 3.35 1.98
C HIS A 36 17.94 4.37 2.84
N ASP A 37 17.23 5.19 3.63
CA ASP A 37 17.79 6.22 4.51
C ASP A 37 18.25 5.67 5.88
N GLY A 38 18.11 4.36 6.10
CA GLY A 38 18.46 3.69 7.36
C GLY A 38 17.38 3.78 8.45
N SER A 39 16.23 4.40 8.17
CA SER A 39 15.10 4.48 9.11
C SER A 39 14.42 3.12 9.34
N GLY A 40 14.52 2.20 8.38
CA GLY A 40 13.74 0.96 8.36
C GLY A 40 12.25 1.17 8.11
N GLU A 41 11.86 2.36 7.64
CA GLU A 41 10.47 2.70 7.31
C GLU A 41 10.13 2.37 5.86
N PHE A 42 8.85 2.47 5.52
CA PHE A 42 8.33 2.22 4.18
C PHE A 42 7.68 3.48 3.61
N ASN A 43 8.00 3.79 2.36
CA ASN A 43 7.25 4.74 1.55
C ASN A 43 6.03 4.04 0.95
N VAL A 44 4.85 4.51 1.32
CA VAL A 44 3.57 4.07 0.77
C VAL A 44 3.07 5.15 -0.20
N THR A 45 2.81 4.76 -1.45
CA THR A 45 2.22 5.61 -2.48
C THR A 45 0.86 5.02 -2.88
N ILE A 46 -0.17 5.86 -2.88
CA ILE A 46 -1.52 5.49 -3.34
C ILE A 46 -1.84 6.28 -4.59
N THR A 47 -2.28 5.58 -5.63
CA THR A 47 -2.65 6.16 -6.92
C THR A 47 -4.05 5.70 -7.30
N PRO A 48 -5.05 6.59 -7.37
CA PRO A 48 -6.36 6.27 -7.93
C PRO A 48 -6.24 5.86 -9.40
N LEU A 49 -6.91 4.76 -9.78
CA LEU A 49 -6.93 4.27 -11.17
C LEU A 49 -8.10 4.83 -11.98
N SER A 50 -9.04 5.53 -11.34
CA SER A 50 -10.16 6.19 -12.01
C SER A 50 -9.76 7.58 -12.51
N PHE A 51 -10.16 7.92 -13.74
CA PHE A 51 -9.90 9.21 -14.39
C PHE A 51 -10.46 10.38 -13.57
N GLY A 52 -9.61 11.30 -13.13
CA GLY A 52 -10.07 12.58 -12.58
C GLY A 52 -8.99 13.39 -11.89
N ASP A 53 -8.40 12.85 -10.83
CA ASP A 53 -7.43 13.56 -10.02
C ASP A 53 -6.31 12.61 -9.62
N ILE A 54 -5.10 12.87 -10.10
CA ILE A 54 -3.92 12.11 -9.68
C ILE A 54 -3.44 12.69 -8.34
N CYS A 55 -4.21 12.43 -7.29
CA CYS A 55 -3.78 12.68 -5.91
C CYS A 55 -2.81 11.58 -5.52
N TYR A 56 -1.53 11.81 -5.80
CA TYR A 56 -0.46 10.97 -5.28
C TYR A 56 -0.28 11.30 -3.80
N GLU A 57 -0.82 10.46 -2.92
CA GLU A 57 -0.48 10.53 -1.50
C GLU A 57 0.70 9.63 -1.23
N LYS A 58 1.82 10.26 -0.84
CA LYS A 58 3.01 9.57 -0.36
C LYS A 58 3.10 9.73 1.15
N HIS A 59 3.21 8.62 1.87
CA HIS A 59 3.38 8.63 3.32
C HIS A 59 4.47 7.66 3.75
N GLN A 60 5.24 8.06 4.75
CA GLN A 60 6.25 7.21 5.36
C GLN A 60 5.62 6.54 6.58
N CYS A 61 5.56 5.21 6.56
CA CYS A 61 4.96 4.40 7.62
C CYS A 61 6.00 3.46 8.20
N LYS A 62 5.97 3.29 9.53
CA LYS A 62 6.76 2.26 10.18
C LYS A 62 6.22 0.87 9.83
N PRO A 63 7.06 -0.17 9.84
CA PRO A 63 6.63 -1.55 9.56
C PRO A 63 5.41 -1.98 10.40
N ALA A 64 5.40 -1.63 11.69
CA ALA A 64 4.33 -1.99 12.61
C ALA A 64 3.03 -1.19 12.41
N GLU A 65 3.09 -0.08 11.67
CA GLU A 65 1.97 0.84 11.45
C GLU A 65 1.45 0.80 10.01
N LEU A 66 2.06 -0.03 9.15
CA LEU A 66 1.77 -0.08 7.72
C LEU A 66 0.31 -0.46 7.44
N GLU A 67 -0.22 -1.45 8.16
CA GLU A 67 -1.64 -1.82 8.08
C GLU A 67 -2.52 -0.67 8.59
N SER A 68 -2.23 -0.10 9.76
CA SER A 68 -3.00 1.03 10.28
C SER A 68 -2.99 2.23 9.32
N CYS A 69 -1.87 2.51 8.65
CA CYS A 69 -1.76 3.53 7.60
C CYS A 69 -2.72 3.26 6.44
N LEU A 70 -2.71 2.04 5.89
CA LEU A 70 -3.54 1.66 4.74
C LEU A 70 -5.04 1.66 5.08
N GLU A 71 -5.40 1.22 6.29
CA GLU A 71 -6.81 1.16 6.72
C GLU A 71 -7.36 2.54 7.06
N SER A 72 -6.69 3.26 7.96
CA SER A 72 -7.24 4.49 8.55
C SER A 72 -7.21 5.66 7.58
N ARG A 73 -6.15 5.73 6.77
CA ARG A 73 -5.88 6.90 5.92
C ARG A 73 -6.46 6.74 4.53
N TYR A 74 -6.35 5.54 3.98
CA TYR A 74 -6.72 5.25 2.60
C TYR A 74 -7.98 4.40 2.46
N LYS A 75 -8.60 4.00 3.60
CA LYS A 75 -9.85 3.23 3.67
C LYS A 75 -9.85 2.02 2.74
N ILE A 76 -8.71 1.32 2.66
CA ILE A 76 -8.54 0.22 1.73
C ILE A 76 -9.29 -1.00 2.23
N ASP A 77 -10.10 -1.62 1.37
CA ASP A 77 -10.68 -2.91 1.67
C ASP A 77 -9.64 -4.01 1.45
N TYR A 78 -9.07 -4.49 2.54
CA TYR A 78 -8.05 -5.54 2.52
C TYR A 78 -8.49 -6.84 1.86
N SER A 79 -9.80 -7.13 1.83
CA SER A 79 -10.31 -8.34 1.18
C SER A 79 -10.14 -8.31 -0.34
N THR A 80 -9.89 -7.12 -0.90
CA THR A 80 -9.73 -6.90 -2.35
C THR A 80 -8.27 -6.83 -2.78
N LEU A 81 -7.31 -6.85 -1.83
CA LEU A 81 -5.90 -6.71 -2.14
C LEU A 81 -5.39 -7.89 -2.95
N THR A 82 -4.93 -7.60 -4.15
CA THR A 82 -4.24 -8.57 -5.00
C THR A 82 -2.76 -8.19 -5.09
N HIS A 83 -1.91 -9.05 -4.53
CA HIS A 83 -0.46 -8.89 -4.61
C HIS A 83 0.05 -9.23 -6.01
N LYS A 84 0.89 -8.36 -6.57
CA LYS A 84 1.66 -8.63 -7.79
C LYS A 84 3.15 -8.60 -7.46
N CYS A 85 3.75 -9.78 -7.29
CA CYS A 85 5.20 -9.94 -7.32
C CYS A 85 5.65 -9.87 -8.78
N HIS A 86 6.68 -9.07 -9.06
CA HIS A 86 7.38 -9.07 -10.35
C HIS A 86 8.72 -9.79 -10.23
#